data_AF-A0A454VYM2-F1
#
_entry.id   AF-A0A454VYM2-F1
#
_cell.length_a   1.000
_cell.length_b   1.000
_cell.length_c   1.000
_cell.angle_alpha   90.00
_cell.angle_beta   90.00
_cell.angle_gamma   90.00
#
_symmetry.space_group_name_H-M   'P 1'
#
loop_
_entity.id
_entity.type
_entity.pdbx_description
1 polymer ?
#
loop_
_entity_poly.entity_id
_entity_poly.type
_entity_poly.pdbx_seq_one_letter_code
_entity_poly.pdbx_strand_id
1 'polypeptide(L)'
;MSEPRDPSDTPDDPTGAPDAFDEIVDNETHRDPDLAVIEAGSRTLRTQAGPPQGDPVPSRPEDPELDEALREVETELSTRWGETKLEPSVTRIAALMDVLGEPQRAYPTIHITGTNGKTSTARMIEALLGAFELRTGRYTTPHVQTITERISLDGAPISAERFIETYRDIAP
;
A
#
# COMPACT_ATOMS: atom_id res chain seq x y z
N MET A 1 -17.27 32.97 -74.35
CA MET A 1 -15.90 33.02 -73.79
C MET A 1 -16.08 33.14 -72.28
N SER A 2 -15.95 32.02 -71.58
CA SER A 2 -16.07 31.96 -70.11
C SER A 2 -15.02 30.98 -69.62
N GLU A 3 -14.02 31.50 -68.93
CA GLU A 3 -12.91 30.75 -68.32
C GLU A 3 -13.40 29.90 -67.13
N PRO A 4 -12.72 28.79 -66.81
CA PRO A 4 -13.05 27.95 -65.66
C PRO A 4 -12.43 28.52 -64.37
N ARG A 5 -13.19 28.48 -63.26
CA ARG A 5 -12.74 28.88 -61.91
C ARG A 5 -11.84 27.82 -61.27
N ASP A 6 -10.78 28.29 -60.62
CA ASP A 6 -9.77 27.60 -59.82
C ASP A 6 -10.36 26.99 -58.52
N PRO A 7 -9.99 25.78 -58.05
CA PRO A 7 -10.66 25.11 -56.94
C PRO A 7 -9.98 25.31 -55.56
N SER A 8 -9.21 26.38 -55.34
CA SER A 8 -8.48 26.61 -54.09
C SER A 8 -9.10 27.67 -53.16
N ASP A 9 -10.42 27.73 -53.06
CA ASP A 9 -11.13 28.67 -52.19
C ASP A 9 -11.87 27.90 -51.07
N THR A 10 -11.10 27.43 -50.09
CA THR A 10 -11.67 27.00 -48.80
C THR A 10 -11.81 28.25 -47.94
N PRO A 11 -13.02 28.63 -47.47
CA PRO A 11 -13.16 29.83 -46.65
C PRO A 11 -12.50 29.60 -45.28
N ASP A 12 -11.60 30.51 -44.89
CA ASP A 12 -11.19 30.71 -43.49
C ASP A 12 -12.45 30.92 -42.64
N ASP A 13 -12.69 30.03 -41.67
CA ASP A 13 -13.78 30.16 -40.69
C ASP A 13 -13.41 31.21 -39.63
N PRO A 14 -14.14 32.35 -39.51
CA PRO A 14 -13.75 33.47 -38.69
C PRO A 14 -14.31 33.41 -37.25
N THR A 15 -14.62 32.22 -36.71
CA THR A 15 -15.03 32.08 -35.31
C THR A 15 -13.82 31.74 -34.44
N GLY A 16 -13.22 32.75 -33.81
CA GLY A 16 -12.19 32.59 -32.76
C GLY A 16 -12.70 31.98 -31.45
N ALA A 17 -13.58 30.98 -31.52
CA ALA A 17 -13.84 30.08 -30.40
C ALA A 17 -12.75 29.01 -30.44
N PRO A 18 -12.02 28.76 -29.33
CA PRO A 18 -11.02 27.70 -29.32
C PRO A 18 -11.67 26.39 -29.77
N ASP A 19 -10.98 25.65 -30.65
CA ASP A 19 -11.39 24.29 -30.98
C ASP A 19 -11.56 23.53 -29.65
N ALA A 20 -12.59 22.68 -29.54
CA ALA A 20 -12.77 21.84 -28.35
C ALA A 20 -11.49 21.06 -28.02
N PHE A 21 -10.66 20.76 -29.03
CA PHE A 21 -9.33 20.22 -28.84
C PHE A 21 -8.35 21.19 -28.18
N ASP A 22 -8.31 22.45 -28.61
CA ASP A 22 -7.46 23.50 -28.01
C ASP A 22 -7.87 23.79 -26.55
N GLU A 23 -9.18 23.78 -26.27
CA GLU A 23 -9.70 23.93 -24.90
C GLU A 23 -9.28 22.76 -23.99
N ILE A 24 -9.25 21.52 -24.52
CA ILE A 24 -8.75 20.36 -23.79
C ILE A 24 -7.24 20.49 -23.54
N VAL A 25 -6.46 20.90 -24.54
CA VAL A 25 -5.01 21.06 -24.42
C VAL A 25 -4.66 22.15 -23.43
N ASP A 26 -5.32 23.30 -23.46
CA ASP A 26 -5.11 24.39 -22.51
C ASP A 26 -5.47 23.95 -21.08
N ASN A 27 -6.60 23.26 -20.90
CA ASN A 27 -7.00 22.75 -19.59
C ASN A 27 -6.02 21.71 -19.02
N GLU A 28 -5.46 20.83 -19.85
CA GLU A 28 -4.47 19.84 -19.41
C GLU A 28 -3.07 20.46 -19.21
N THR A 29 -2.70 21.50 -19.97
CA THR A 29 -1.38 22.16 -19.87
C THR A 29 -1.20 22.93 -18.56
N HIS A 30 -2.29 23.47 -18.02
CA HIS A 30 -2.27 24.24 -16.75
C HIS A 30 -2.57 23.40 -15.52
N ARG A 31 -2.72 22.09 -15.70
CA ARG A 31 -3.06 21.18 -14.61
C ARG A 31 -1.85 20.93 -13.72
N ASP A 32 -2.09 20.86 -12.42
CA ASP A 32 -1.08 20.38 -11.47
C ASP A 32 -0.71 18.93 -11.86
N PRO A 33 0.56 18.66 -12.23
CA PRO A 33 0.98 17.35 -12.69
C PRO A 33 0.77 16.26 -11.62
N ASP A 34 0.92 16.58 -10.33
CA ASP A 34 0.71 15.62 -9.26
C ASP A 34 -0.77 15.26 -9.14
N LEU A 35 -1.66 16.25 -9.26
CA LEU A 35 -3.11 16.03 -9.26
C LEU A 35 -3.58 15.26 -10.50
N ALA A 36 -3.01 15.56 -11.67
CA ALA A 36 -3.30 14.86 -12.91
C ALA A 36 -2.97 13.36 -12.82
N VAL A 37 -1.81 13.03 -12.22
CA VAL A 37 -1.40 11.64 -11.96
C VAL A 37 -2.34 10.95 -10.98
N ILE A 38 -2.75 11.63 -9.90
CA ILE A 38 -3.71 11.09 -8.93
C ILE A 38 -5.06 10.80 -9.61
N GLU A 39 -5.55 11.70 -10.45
CA GLU A 39 -6.83 11.52 -11.14
C GLU A 39 -6.79 10.42 -12.20
N ALA A 40 -5.71 10.35 -12.98
CA ALA A 40 -5.48 9.27 -13.93
C ALA A 40 -5.39 7.90 -13.21
N GLY A 41 -4.67 7.86 -12.08
CA GLY A 41 -4.60 6.69 -11.20
C GLY A 41 -5.99 6.31 -10.65
N SER A 42 -6.75 7.29 -10.14
CA SER A 42 -8.10 7.10 -9.63
C SER A 42 -9.08 6.58 -10.68
N ARG A 43 -8.95 7.01 -11.94
CA ARG A 43 -9.76 6.51 -13.06
C ARG A 43 -9.42 5.05 -13.38
N THR A 44 -8.13 4.71 -13.40
CA THR A 44 -7.63 3.34 -13.64
C THR A 44 -8.05 2.38 -12.54
N LEU A 45 -7.94 2.80 -11.27
CA LEU A 45 -8.41 2.05 -10.10
C LEU A 45 -9.90 1.72 -10.19
N ARG A 46 -10.74 2.67 -10.62
CA ARG A 46 -12.18 2.43 -10.78
C ARG A 46 -12.51 1.40 -11.86
N THR A 47 -11.69 1.27 -12.89
CA THR A 47 -11.90 0.30 -13.97
C THR A 47 -11.31 -1.08 -13.66
N GLN A 48 -10.30 -1.17 -12.79
CA GLN A 48 -9.63 -2.42 -12.43
C GLN A 48 -10.08 -3.02 -11.09
N ALA A 49 -10.75 -2.27 -10.23
CA ALA A 49 -11.22 -2.78 -8.95
C ALA A 49 -12.27 -3.89 -9.14
N GLY A 50 -11.84 -5.14 -8.97
CA GLY A 50 -12.74 -6.25 -8.67
C GLY A 50 -13.40 -6.09 -7.29
N PRO A 51 -14.42 -6.91 -6.94
CA PRO A 51 -14.98 -6.89 -5.61
C PRO A 51 -13.86 -7.09 -4.57
N PRO A 52 -13.86 -6.33 -3.46
CA PRO A 52 -12.81 -6.44 -2.45
C PRO A 52 -12.74 -7.89 -1.99
N GLN A 53 -11.65 -8.58 -2.32
CA GLN A 53 -11.31 -9.83 -1.67
C GLN A 53 -10.93 -9.46 -0.24
N GLY A 54 -11.84 -9.70 0.70
CA GLY A 54 -11.54 -9.51 2.11
C GLY A 54 -10.36 -10.38 2.51
N ASP A 55 -9.47 -9.84 3.36
CA ASP A 55 -8.35 -10.61 3.90
C ASP A 55 -8.92 -11.95 4.46
N PRO A 56 -8.25 -13.08 4.19
CA PRO A 56 -8.60 -14.32 4.87
C PRO A 56 -8.61 -14.05 6.38
N VAL A 57 -9.67 -14.50 7.05
CA VAL A 57 -9.81 -14.31 8.49
C VAL A 57 -8.62 -14.98 9.17
N PRO A 58 -7.77 -14.23 9.89
CA PRO A 58 -6.59 -14.80 10.53
C PRO A 58 -7.02 -15.87 11.53
N SER A 59 -6.71 -17.14 11.25
CA SER A 59 -7.02 -18.24 12.16
C SER A 59 -5.77 -18.86 12.75
N ARG A 60 -5.95 -19.53 13.88
CA ARG A 60 -4.94 -20.43 14.43
C ARG A 60 -4.68 -21.58 13.45
N PRO A 61 -3.47 -22.15 13.42
CA PRO A 61 -3.19 -23.35 12.65
C PRO A 61 -4.11 -24.52 13.04
N GLU A 62 -4.57 -25.30 12.06
CA GLU A 62 -5.34 -26.52 12.31
C GLU A 62 -4.46 -27.68 12.80
N ASP A 63 -3.20 -27.69 12.36
CA ASP A 63 -2.19 -28.64 12.83
C ASP A 63 -1.82 -28.36 14.30
N PRO A 64 -2.07 -29.31 15.23
CA PRO A 64 -1.79 -29.11 16.65
C PRO A 64 -0.30 -28.87 16.96
N GLU A 65 0.61 -29.48 16.21
CA GLU A 65 2.06 -29.32 16.46
C GLU A 65 2.53 -27.91 16.10
N LEU A 66 2.02 -27.39 14.98
CA LEU A 66 2.31 -26.04 14.54
C LEU A 66 1.70 -24.97 15.46
N ASP A 67 0.46 -25.16 15.91
CA ASP A 67 -0.15 -24.21 16.84
C ASP A 67 0.54 -24.21 18.21
N GLU A 68 1.01 -25.37 18.70
CA GLU A 68 1.84 -25.41 19.91
C GLU A 68 3.15 -24.64 19.72
N ALA A 69 3.86 -24.86 18.61
CA ALA A 69 5.09 -24.12 18.31
C ALA A 69 4.85 -22.60 18.21
N LEU A 70 3.71 -22.16 17.66
CA LEU A 70 3.35 -20.74 17.63
C LEU A 70 3.09 -20.19 19.04
N ARG A 71 2.39 -20.95 19.90
CA ARG A 71 2.12 -20.58 21.29
C ARG A 71 3.38 -20.49 22.14
N GLU A 72 4.37 -21.36 21.92
CA GLU A 72 5.67 -21.28 22.59
C GLU A 72 6.35 -19.94 22.29
N VAL A 73 6.41 -19.55 21.01
CA VAL A 73 6.99 -18.26 20.59
C VAL A 73 6.20 -17.09 21.18
N GLU A 74 4.87 -17.12 21.11
CA GLU A 74 4.03 -16.08 21.72
C GLU A 74 4.26 -15.96 23.24
N THR A 75 4.38 -17.10 23.93
CA THR A 75 4.64 -17.14 25.37
C THR A 75 5.97 -16.50 25.68
N GLU A 76 7.03 -16.85 24.95
CA GLU A 76 8.33 -16.22 25.15
C GLU A 76 8.28 -14.71 24.91
N LEU A 77 7.68 -14.27 23.81
CA LEU A 77 7.52 -12.84 23.51
C LEU A 77 6.72 -12.11 24.62
N SER A 78 5.74 -12.78 25.22
CA SER A 78 4.93 -12.22 26.32
C SER A 78 5.70 -12.03 27.62
N THR A 79 6.81 -12.76 27.82
CA THR A 79 7.69 -12.57 28.98
C THR A 79 8.51 -11.28 28.89
N ARG A 80 8.60 -10.70 27.67
CA ARG A 80 9.36 -9.48 27.42
C ARG A 80 8.56 -8.26 27.86
N TRP A 81 9.16 -7.10 27.64
CA TRP A 81 8.56 -5.81 27.98
C TRP A 81 7.30 -5.58 27.12
N GLY A 82 6.12 -5.66 27.74
CA GLY A 82 4.84 -5.57 27.03
C GLY A 82 4.55 -4.20 26.41
N GLU A 83 3.65 -4.17 25.43
CA GLU A 83 3.28 -2.99 24.62
C GLU A 83 2.80 -1.78 25.42
N THR A 84 2.20 -2.00 26.59
CA THR A 84 1.67 -0.93 27.46
C THR A 84 2.77 -0.17 28.20
N LYS A 85 3.98 -0.74 28.27
CA LYS A 85 5.08 -0.14 29.04
C LYS A 85 6.04 0.54 28.07
N LEU A 86 6.07 1.87 28.11
CA LEU A 86 6.88 2.67 27.19
C LEU A 86 8.26 2.97 27.76
N GLU A 87 9.30 2.70 26.99
CA GLU A 87 10.63 3.27 27.19
C GLU A 87 10.92 4.19 26.00
N PRO A 88 11.08 5.51 26.20
CA PRO A 88 11.24 6.48 25.12
C PRO A 88 12.69 6.46 24.59
N SER A 89 13.14 5.32 24.07
CA SER A 89 14.44 5.14 23.45
C SER A 89 14.35 4.18 22.28
N VAL A 90 15.06 4.52 21.20
CA VAL A 90 15.23 3.66 20.02
C VAL A 90 16.57 2.90 20.02
N THR A 91 17.41 3.05 21.06
CA THR A 91 18.77 2.50 21.07
C THR A 91 18.81 0.99 20.83
N ARG A 92 17.92 0.22 21.49
CA ARG A 92 17.88 -1.24 21.34
C ARG A 92 17.49 -1.68 19.93
N ILE A 93 16.43 -1.06 19.38
CA ILE A 93 15.96 -1.43 18.04
C ILE A 93 16.97 -0.96 16.97
N ALA A 94 17.60 0.20 17.14
CA ALA A 94 18.63 0.68 16.23
C ALA A 94 19.84 -0.27 16.18
N ALA A 95 20.32 -0.75 17.35
CA ALA A 95 21.40 -1.73 17.40
C ALA A 95 21.03 -3.06 16.74
N LEU A 96 19.80 -3.55 16.94
CA LEU A 96 19.33 -4.76 16.26
C LEU A 96 19.28 -4.57 14.74
N MET A 97 18.76 -3.44 14.26
CA MET A 97 18.68 -3.16 12.83
C MET A 97 20.07 -3.06 12.17
N ASP A 98 21.06 -2.51 12.89
CA ASP A 98 22.45 -2.45 12.42
C ASP A 98 23.03 -3.86 12.19
N VAL A 99 22.83 -4.76 13.15
CA VAL A 99 23.25 -6.18 13.03
C VAL A 99 22.55 -6.88 11.86
N LEU A 100 21.28 -6.56 11.61
CA LEU A 100 20.49 -7.16 10.53
C LEU A 100 20.75 -6.54 9.14
N GLY A 101 21.63 -5.54 9.03
CA GLY A 101 21.93 -4.88 7.74
C GLY A 101 20.85 -3.89 7.29
N GLU A 102 20.16 -3.26 8.24
CA GLU A 102 19.13 -2.25 8.03
C GLU A 102 17.98 -2.66 7.06
N PRO A 103 17.33 -3.82 7.26
CA PRO A 103 16.30 -4.31 6.36
C PRO A 103 15.11 -3.35 6.20
N GLN A 104 14.82 -2.54 7.23
CA GLN A 104 13.80 -1.48 7.19
C GLN A 104 14.08 -0.37 6.18
N ARG A 105 15.29 -0.29 5.61
CA ARG A 105 15.68 0.68 4.58
C ARG A 105 15.63 0.11 3.16
N ALA A 106 15.34 -1.18 3.00
CA ALA A 106 15.33 -1.85 1.70
C ALA A 106 14.09 -1.54 0.84
N TYR A 107 13.09 -0.85 1.38
CA TYR A 107 11.84 -0.53 0.71
C TYR A 107 11.25 0.83 1.16
N PRO A 108 10.51 1.55 0.29
CA PRO A 108 9.75 2.72 0.68
C PRO A 108 8.74 2.40 1.78
N THR A 109 8.55 3.32 2.73
CA THR A 109 7.68 3.09 3.89
C THR A 109 6.70 4.24 4.08
N ILE A 110 5.43 3.90 4.32
CA ILE A 110 4.40 4.84 4.79
C ILE A 110 4.23 4.62 6.29
N HIS A 111 4.52 5.64 7.10
CA HIS A 111 4.40 5.56 8.56
C HIS A 111 3.10 6.21 9.03
N ILE A 112 2.26 5.45 9.74
CA ILE A 112 0.93 5.90 10.17
C ILE A 112 0.93 6.08 11.69
N THR A 113 0.63 7.31 12.12
CA THR A 113 0.51 7.71 13.53
C THR A 113 -0.89 8.25 13.80
N GLY A 114 -1.26 8.35 15.08
CA GLY A 114 -2.55 8.89 15.53
C GLY A 114 -3.24 8.02 16.57
N THR A 115 -4.27 8.56 17.22
CA THR A 115 -5.00 7.84 18.27
C THR A 115 -5.89 6.74 17.70
N ASN A 116 -6.65 7.06 16.64
CA ASN A 116 -7.65 6.17 16.05
C ASN A 116 -7.42 6.00 14.55
N GLY A 117 -8.02 4.96 13.97
CA GLY A 117 -8.05 4.75 12.51
C GLY A 117 -6.77 4.22 11.89
N LYS A 118 -5.65 4.08 12.62
CA LYS A 118 -4.36 3.60 12.08
C LYS A 118 -4.49 2.31 11.27
N THR A 119 -5.11 1.28 11.84
CA THR A 119 -5.29 -0.02 11.18
C THR A 119 -6.20 0.08 9.96
N SER A 120 -7.32 0.80 10.07
CA SER A 120 -8.24 1.02 8.95
C SER A 120 -7.56 1.75 7.80
N THR A 121 -6.82 2.83 8.10
CA THR A 121 -6.05 3.60 7.12
C THR A 121 -4.95 2.77 6.49
N ALA A 122 -4.22 1.96 7.27
CA ALA A 122 -3.19 1.06 6.76
C ALA A 122 -3.76 0.06 5.74
N ARG A 123 -4.94 -0.52 6.03
CA ARG A 123 -5.63 -1.46 5.12
C ARG A 123 -6.16 -0.77 3.87
N MET A 124 -6.68 0.45 3.98
CA MET A 124 -7.09 1.25 2.82
C MET A 124 -5.90 1.56 1.90
N ILE A 125 -4.75 1.95 2.48
CA ILE A 125 -3.52 2.20 1.72
C ILE A 125 -3.03 0.91 1.05
N GLU A 126 -2.99 -0.20 1.77
CA GLU A 126 -2.60 -1.50 1.20
C GLU A 126 -3.49 -1.90 0.02
N ALA A 127 -4.81 -1.79 0.15
CA ALA A 127 -5.74 -2.10 -0.93
C ALA A 127 -5.55 -1.19 -2.16
N LEU A 128 -5.29 0.10 -1.94
CA LEU A 128 -5.02 1.05 -3.03
C LEU A 128 -3.71 0.70 -3.75
N LEU A 129 -2.64 0.41 -3.01
CA LEU A 129 -1.35 0.03 -3.59
C LEU A 129 -1.43 -1.32 -4.33
N GLY A 130 -2.13 -2.30 -3.77
CA GLY A 130 -2.37 -3.58 -4.43
C GLY A 130 -3.17 -3.44 -5.73
N ALA A 131 -4.11 -2.49 -5.80
CA ALA A 131 -4.83 -2.18 -7.03
C ALA A 131 -3.97 -1.46 -8.09
N PHE A 132 -2.78 -0.97 -7.72
CA PHE A 132 -1.72 -0.56 -8.65
C PHE A 132 -0.69 -1.66 -8.92
N GLU A 133 -1.02 -2.91 -8.59
CA GLU A 133 -0.16 -4.10 -8.78
C GLU A 133 1.18 -4.00 -8.04
N LEU A 134 1.25 -3.19 -6.98
CA LEU A 134 2.43 -3.09 -6.13
C LEU A 134 2.40 -4.17 -5.05
N ARG A 135 3.57 -4.78 -4.82
CA ARG A 135 3.77 -5.70 -3.70
C ARG A 135 3.81 -4.91 -2.39
N THR A 136 3.01 -5.31 -1.41
CA THR A 136 2.86 -4.57 -0.15
C THR A 136 3.22 -5.43 1.06
N GLY A 137 3.81 -4.78 2.06
CA GLY A 137 3.92 -5.31 3.42
C GLY A 137 3.23 -4.36 4.39
N ARG A 138 2.47 -4.90 5.34
CA ARG A 138 1.79 -4.12 6.38
C ARG A 138 2.14 -4.65 7.77
N TYR A 139 2.43 -3.71 8.68
CA TYR A 139 2.59 -3.98 10.10
C TYR A 139 1.54 -3.24 10.93
N THR A 140 0.79 -3.94 11.77
CA THR A 140 -0.28 -3.38 12.61
C THR A 140 -0.32 -4.02 14.01
N THR A 141 -0.68 -3.24 15.01
CA THR A 141 -0.87 -3.68 16.41
C THR A 141 -2.07 -3.00 17.06
N PRO A 142 -2.67 -3.59 18.11
CA PRO A 142 -2.51 -4.99 18.55
C PRO A 142 -3.19 -5.97 17.57
N HIS A 143 -3.11 -7.27 17.86
CA HIS A 143 -3.89 -8.29 17.15
C HIS A 143 -5.20 -8.62 17.89
N VAL A 144 -6.18 -9.16 17.18
CA VAL A 144 -7.50 -9.58 17.68
C VAL A 144 -7.57 -11.10 17.84
N GLN A 145 -7.10 -11.88 16.86
CA GLN A 145 -7.28 -13.34 16.85
C GLN A 145 -5.95 -14.10 16.96
N THR A 146 -4.95 -13.71 16.19
CA THR A 146 -3.65 -14.41 16.13
C THR A 146 -2.51 -13.41 15.91
N ILE A 147 -1.33 -13.68 16.47
CA ILE A 147 -0.18 -12.79 16.33
C ILE A 147 0.25 -12.60 14.87
N THR A 148 -0.05 -13.57 14.00
CA THR A 148 0.31 -13.51 12.58
C THR A 148 -0.39 -12.38 11.84
N GLU A 149 -1.56 -11.90 12.30
CA GLU A 149 -2.27 -10.77 11.67
C GLU A 149 -1.51 -9.45 11.78
N ARG A 150 -0.50 -9.37 12.66
CA ARG A 150 0.33 -8.18 12.84
C ARG A 150 1.23 -7.92 11.65
N ILE A 151 1.55 -8.95 10.87
CA ILE A 151 2.44 -8.85 9.70
C ILE A 151 1.67 -9.43 8.52
N SER A 152 1.39 -8.59 7.53
CA SER A 152 0.73 -9.00 6.30
C SER A 152 1.64 -8.75 5.10
N LEU A 153 1.57 -9.65 4.13
CA LEU A 153 2.19 -9.54 2.82
C LEU A 153 1.09 -9.70 1.78
N ASP A 154 1.06 -8.81 0.79
CA ASP A 154 0.13 -8.88 -0.33
C ASP A 154 -1.34 -9.00 0.10
N GLY A 155 -1.72 -8.25 1.15
CA GLY A 155 -3.09 -8.20 1.69
C GLY A 155 -3.49 -9.36 2.61
N ALA A 156 -2.58 -10.31 2.90
CA ALA A 156 -2.86 -11.46 3.75
C ALA A 156 -1.87 -11.56 4.93
N PRO A 157 -2.31 -11.99 6.13
CA PRO A 157 -1.41 -12.37 7.21
C PRO A 157 -0.36 -13.37 6.76
N ILE A 158 0.87 -13.27 7.27
CA ILE A 158 1.87 -14.32 7.06
C ILE A 158 1.44 -15.63 7.72
N SER A 159 1.97 -16.76 7.24
CA SER A 159 1.68 -18.05 7.85
C SER A 159 2.36 -18.19 9.22
N ALA A 160 1.85 -19.11 10.05
CA ALA A 160 2.44 -19.40 11.35
C ALA A 160 3.88 -19.93 11.22
N GLU A 161 4.14 -20.79 10.24
CA GLU A 161 5.47 -21.30 9.91
C GLU A 161 6.42 -20.15 9.60
N ARG A 162 5.98 -19.20 8.76
CA ARG A 162 6.82 -18.06 8.40
C ARG A 162 7.09 -17.14 9.57
N PHE A 163 6.10 -16.94 10.44
CA PHE A 163 6.27 -16.19 11.67
C PHE A 163 7.30 -16.85 12.60
N ILE A 164 7.18 -18.15 12.82
CA ILE A 164 8.08 -18.95 13.66
C ILE A 164 9.50 -18.96 13.09
N GLU A 165 9.64 -19.21 11.78
CA GLU A 165 10.93 -19.16 11.07
C GLU A 165 11.60 -17.81 11.25
N THR A 166 10.89 -16.72 10.95
CA THR A 166 11.42 -15.35 11.07
C THR A 166 11.81 -15.03 12.51
N TYR A 167 11.02 -15.48 13.50
CA TYR A 167 11.34 -15.30 14.91
C TYR A 167 12.64 -16.05 15.27
N ARG A 168 12.80 -17.30 14.82
CA ARG A 168 14.00 -18.11 15.08
C ARG A 168 15.25 -17.53 14.42
N ASP A 169 15.11 -16.93 13.24
CA ASP A 169 16.22 -16.29 12.52
C ASP A 169 16.82 -15.10 13.29
N ILE A 170 16.01 -14.44 14.13
CA ILE A 170 16.42 -13.27 14.93
C ILE A 170 16.43 -13.54 16.43
N ALA A 171 16.20 -14.79 16.84
CA ALA A 171 16.28 -15.18 18.23
C ALA A 171 17.72 -14.96 18.76
N PRO A 172 17.88 -14.48 20.00
CA PRO A 172 19.20 -14.22 20.58
C PRO A 172 20.04 -15.49 20.80
#